data_AF-A0A8J5NHD2-F1
#
_entry.id   AF-A0A8J5NHD2-F1
#
_cell.length_a   1.000
_cell.length_b   1.000
_cell.length_c   1.000
_cell.angle_alpha   90.00
_cell.angle_beta   90.00
_cell.angle_gamma   90.00
#
_symmetry.space_group_name_H-M   'P 1'
#
loop_
_entity.id
_entity.type
_entity.pdbx_description
1 polymer ?
#
loop_
_entity_poly.entity_id
_entity_poly.type
_entity_poly.pdbx_seq_one_letter_code
_entity_poly.pdbx_strand_id
1 'polypeptide(L)'
;MGRPGDENDAVFFAEEFAQVRRMLQGRTVEEFSQLPLVRRKSIFGQYLVQPQRVIIEEGDDGHEMNPAIANGVLLLQQLFMGEDGKGKQMVKEAREVYYGENEFLVRLHWLCEFQCDQYDIDTGPVPIAPLVRRLVVVTNLHDKYDWEDDTEDNPCYPCDGIGDGEGNMDPNHIRPSGDIVARRTRKRLEELFLFINAEEITLVLRGGGPPDGSDAATRQTIADISVTVKRLIEFFGNRFAIQKWPDSRSRPTRNLVSYWNKPTDLTRRDIREGRASFQQQMQMDVERWTREPVTIKSRS
;
A
#
# COMPACT_ATOMS: atom_id res chain seq x y z
N MET A 1 26.58 11.38 -23.75
CA MET A 1 26.25 10.15 -23.01
C MET A 1 25.97 9.09 -24.06
N GLY A 2 26.67 7.95 -23.99
CA GLY A 2 26.59 6.86 -24.97
C GLY A 2 25.23 6.18 -24.94
N ARG A 3 24.86 5.49 -26.02
CA ARG A 3 23.58 4.78 -26.12
C ARG A 3 23.59 3.55 -25.20
N PRO A 4 22.46 3.22 -24.54
CA PRO A 4 22.32 1.94 -23.85
C PRO A 4 22.49 0.80 -24.87
N GLY A 5 23.39 -0.14 -24.58
CA GLY A 5 23.71 -1.28 -25.46
C GLY A 5 25.00 -1.17 -26.27
N ASP A 6 25.85 -0.16 -26.01
CA ASP A 6 27.23 -0.14 -26.50
C ASP A 6 28.09 -1.21 -25.78
N GLU A 7 29.17 -1.68 -26.43
CA GLU A 7 30.13 -2.67 -25.88
C GLU A 7 30.67 -2.30 -24.48
N ASN A 8 30.59 -1.03 -24.08
CA ASN A 8 30.98 -0.54 -22.76
C ASN A 8 30.05 -0.98 -21.61
N ASP A 9 28.73 -1.06 -21.84
CA ASP A 9 27.78 -1.47 -20.80
C ASP A 9 27.89 -2.98 -20.51
N ALA A 10 28.17 -3.76 -21.57
CA ALA A 10 28.35 -5.20 -21.48
C ALA A 10 29.59 -5.62 -20.67
N VAL A 11 30.64 -4.77 -20.64
CA VAL A 11 31.82 -4.99 -19.81
C VAL A 11 31.57 -4.57 -18.36
N PHE A 12 30.83 -3.47 -18.16
CA PHE A 12 30.53 -2.96 -16.82
C PHE A 12 29.56 -3.86 -16.05
N PHE A 13 28.55 -4.43 -16.72
CA PHE A 13 27.53 -5.31 -16.12
C PHE A 13 27.68 -6.79 -16.49
N ALA A 14 28.91 -7.25 -16.76
CA ALA A 14 29.15 -8.60 -17.26
C ALA A 14 28.64 -9.70 -16.30
N GLU A 15 28.72 -9.46 -14.98
CA GLU A 15 28.28 -10.40 -13.96
C GLU A 15 26.74 -10.52 -13.92
N GLU A 16 26.04 -9.41 -14.05
CA GLU A 16 24.58 -9.31 -14.10
C GLU A 16 24.03 -9.98 -15.35
N PHE A 17 24.65 -9.76 -16.52
CA PHE A 17 24.28 -10.49 -17.74
C PHE A 17 24.51 -11.99 -17.60
N ALA A 18 25.62 -12.42 -16.97
CA ALA A 18 25.86 -13.83 -16.69
C ALA A 18 24.85 -14.40 -15.68
N GLN A 19 24.38 -13.60 -14.73
CA GLN A 19 23.35 -13.99 -13.76
C GLN A 19 21.99 -14.15 -14.43
N VAL A 20 21.59 -13.22 -15.30
CA VAL A 20 20.38 -13.32 -16.10
C VAL A 20 20.43 -14.57 -16.98
N ARG A 21 21.56 -14.82 -17.66
CA ARG A 21 21.76 -16.07 -18.43
C ARG A 21 21.56 -17.32 -17.57
N ARG A 22 22.06 -17.34 -16.33
CA ARG A 22 21.87 -18.46 -15.37
C ARG A 22 20.39 -18.63 -14.99
N MET A 23 19.69 -17.53 -14.68
CA MET A 23 18.26 -17.57 -14.34
C MET A 23 17.41 -18.05 -15.53
N LEU A 24 17.78 -17.68 -16.75
CA LEU A 24 17.17 -18.19 -17.99
C LEU A 24 17.64 -19.60 -18.37
N GLN A 25 18.23 -20.36 -17.43
CA GLN A 25 18.70 -21.73 -17.60
C GLN A 25 19.70 -21.91 -18.73
N GLY A 26 20.61 -20.94 -18.88
CA GLY A 26 21.66 -20.94 -19.91
C GLY A 26 21.19 -20.51 -21.29
N ARG A 27 19.97 -19.97 -21.45
CA ARG A 27 19.40 -19.52 -22.75
C ARG A 27 19.54 -18.01 -22.96
N THR A 28 19.62 -17.58 -24.23
CA THR A 28 19.43 -16.16 -24.58
C THR A 28 17.99 -15.78 -24.28
N VAL A 29 17.71 -14.49 -24.21
CA VAL A 29 16.32 -13.98 -24.17
C VAL A 29 15.54 -14.49 -25.38
N GLU A 30 16.15 -14.47 -26.56
CA GLU A 30 15.57 -15.01 -27.80
C GLU A 30 15.16 -16.48 -27.63
N GLU A 31 16.08 -17.36 -27.24
CA GLU A 31 15.83 -18.80 -27.04
C GLU A 31 14.79 -19.03 -25.94
N PHE A 32 14.83 -18.23 -24.87
CA PHE A 32 13.88 -18.31 -23.78
C PHE A 32 12.47 -17.92 -24.22
N SER A 33 12.33 -16.91 -25.08
CA SER A 33 11.04 -16.44 -25.61
C SER A 33 10.30 -17.52 -26.43
N GLN A 34 11.02 -18.49 -27.00
CA GLN A 34 10.45 -19.61 -27.76
C GLN A 34 9.87 -20.72 -26.87
N LEU A 35 10.14 -20.70 -25.55
CA LEU A 35 9.55 -21.67 -24.63
C LEU A 35 8.04 -21.43 -24.49
N PRO A 36 7.20 -22.45 -24.19
CA PRO A 36 5.79 -22.22 -23.89
C PRO A 36 5.61 -21.24 -22.70
N LEU A 37 4.59 -20.38 -22.76
CA LEU A 37 4.31 -19.36 -21.74
C LEU A 37 4.30 -19.92 -20.31
N VAL A 38 3.63 -21.05 -20.10
CA VAL A 38 3.57 -21.72 -18.78
C VAL A 38 4.96 -22.05 -18.24
N ARG A 39 5.87 -22.47 -19.12
CA ARG A 39 7.25 -22.79 -18.74
C ARG A 39 8.05 -21.53 -18.44
N ARG A 40 7.85 -20.44 -19.19
CA ARG A 40 8.48 -19.15 -18.92
C ARG A 40 8.03 -18.58 -17.57
N LYS A 41 6.72 -18.53 -17.31
CA LYS A 41 6.17 -18.10 -16.01
C LYS A 41 6.67 -18.94 -14.85
N SER A 42 6.76 -20.26 -15.03
CA SER A 42 7.33 -21.15 -14.01
C SER A 42 8.80 -20.85 -13.72
N ILE A 43 9.61 -20.50 -14.72
CA ILE A 43 11.02 -20.14 -14.51
C ILE A 43 11.11 -18.76 -13.84
N PHE A 44 10.33 -17.78 -14.29
CA PHE A 44 10.23 -16.48 -13.62
C PHE A 44 9.86 -16.62 -12.14
N GLY A 45 8.86 -17.46 -11.83
CA GLY A 45 8.43 -17.71 -10.47
C GLY A 45 9.52 -18.24 -9.54
N GLN A 46 10.53 -18.96 -10.07
CA GLN A 46 11.66 -19.45 -9.26
C GLN A 46 12.56 -18.33 -8.73
N TYR A 47 12.58 -17.18 -9.40
CA TYR A 47 13.51 -16.08 -9.09
C TYR A 47 12.81 -14.78 -8.68
N LEU A 48 11.52 -14.65 -9.00
CA LEU A 48 10.73 -13.44 -8.76
C LEU A 48 9.69 -13.62 -7.65
N VAL A 49 9.43 -14.84 -7.18
CA VAL A 49 8.38 -15.09 -6.19
C VAL A 49 8.99 -15.70 -4.94
N GLN A 50 8.63 -15.15 -3.79
CA GLN A 50 9.01 -15.68 -2.49
C GLN A 50 7.79 -16.02 -1.63
N PRO A 51 7.89 -17.01 -0.72
CA PRO A 51 6.77 -17.36 0.17
C PRO A 51 6.43 -16.27 1.19
N GLN A 52 7.44 -15.51 1.63
CA GLN A 52 7.26 -14.38 2.53
C GLN A 52 6.83 -13.13 1.75
N ARG A 53 6.13 -12.23 2.42
CA ARG A 53 5.76 -10.93 1.83
C ARG A 53 6.98 -10.20 1.34
N VAL A 54 6.89 -9.64 0.13
CA VAL A 54 7.90 -8.72 -0.39
C VAL A 54 7.77 -7.40 0.36
N ILE A 55 8.85 -6.99 1.03
CA ILE A 55 8.88 -5.78 1.83
C ILE A 55 9.33 -4.62 0.94
N ILE A 56 8.50 -3.58 0.86
CA ILE A 56 8.82 -2.32 0.19
C ILE A 56 8.99 -1.26 1.28
N GLU A 57 10.24 -0.91 1.55
CA GLU A 57 10.64 0.02 2.61
C GLU A 57 11.68 1.01 2.05
N GLU A 58 11.70 2.21 2.63
CA GLU A 58 12.66 3.26 2.31
C GLU A 58 14.11 2.79 2.46
N GLY A 59 14.93 3.06 1.45
CA GLY A 59 16.38 2.82 1.51
C GLY A 59 16.79 1.34 1.42
N ASP A 60 15.89 0.43 1.04
CA ASP A 60 16.25 -0.97 0.70
C ASP A 60 16.81 -1.10 -0.73
N ASP A 61 17.74 -0.22 -1.10
CA ASP A 61 18.33 -0.18 -2.45
C ASP A 61 19.16 -1.45 -2.75
N GLY A 62 19.66 -2.11 -1.70
CA GLY A 62 20.40 -3.37 -1.79
C GLY A 62 19.55 -4.63 -1.83
N HIS A 63 18.21 -4.50 -1.77
CA HIS A 63 17.27 -5.63 -1.66
C HIS A 63 17.57 -6.56 -0.46
N GLU A 64 18.13 -6.00 0.61
CA GLU A 64 18.50 -6.73 1.82
C GLU A 64 17.27 -7.30 2.54
N MET A 65 16.10 -6.64 2.38
CA MET A 65 14.85 -7.13 2.96
C MET A 65 14.24 -8.28 2.16
N ASN A 66 14.69 -8.51 0.93
CA ASN A 66 14.12 -9.51 0.00
C ASN A 66 15.21 -10.40 -0.64
N PRO A 67 16.10 -11.04 0.15
CA PRO A 67 17.31 -11.67 -0.37
C PRO A 67 17.03 -12.88 -1.27
N ALA A 68 15.87 -13.53 -1.13
CA ALA A 68 15.49 -14.70 -1.94
C ALA A 68 15.26 -14.35 -3.42
N ILE A 69 14.89 -13.10 -3.70
CA ILE A 69 14.51 -12.62 -5.04
C ILE A 69 15.37 -11.44 -5.50
N ALA A 70 16.34 -10.99 -4.70
CA ALA A 70 17.18 -9.82 -4.98
C ALA A 70 17.79 -9.84 -6.40
N ASN A 71 18.36 -10.97 -6.81
CA ASN A 71 18.93 -11.12 -8.15
C ASN A 71 17.86 -11.18 -9.26
N GLY A 72 16.64 -11.61 -8.92
CA GLY A 72 15.53 -11.71 -9.85
C GLY A 72 15.11 -10.36 -10.42
N VAL A 73 15.36 -9.27 -9.70
CA VAL A 73 15.06 -7.89 -10.12
C VAL A 73 15.67 -7.55 -11.48
N LEU A 74 16.81 -8.15 -11.84
CA LEU A 74 17.43 -7.99 -13.17
C LEU A 74 16.50 -8.44 -14.31
N LEU A 75 15.60 -9.40 -14.06
CA LEU A 75 14.61 -9.87 -15.04
C LEU A 75 13.47 -8.87 -15.30
N LEU A 76 13.37 -7.82 -14.48
CA LEU A 76 12.39 -6.74 -14.61
C LEU A 76 12.94 -5.54 -15.41
N GLN A 77 14.21 -5.59 -15.81
CA GLN A 77 14.93 -4.50 -16.48
C GLN A 77 15.17 -4.82 -17.97
N GLN A 78 14.77 -3.91 -18.85
CA GLN A 78 15.03 -3.99 -20.28
C GLN A 78 16.52 -3.94 -20.60
N LEU A 79 17.34 -3.28 -19.75
CA LEU A 79 18.79 -3.28 -19.88
C LEU A 79 19.37 -4.70 -20.03
N PHE A 80 18.86 -5.64 -19.21
CA PHE A 80 19.35 -7.02 -19.21
C PHE A 80 18.54 -7.97 -20.09
N MET A 81 17.25 -7.69 -20.26
CA MET A 81 16.34 -8.52 -21.04
C MET A 81 16.28 -8.12 -22.52
N GLY A 82 16.86 -6.99 -22.90
CA GLY A 82 16.84 -6.45 -24.25
C GLY A 82 15.68 -5.48 -24.51
N GLU A 83 15.96 -4.46 -25.33
CA GLU A 83 14.99 -3.42 -25.71
C GLU A 83 14.15 -3.78 -26.95
N ASP A 84 14.46 -4.92 -27.58
CA ASP A 84 13.72 -5.41 -28.73
C ASP A 84 12.31 -5.89 -28.32
N GLY A 85 11.49 -6.25 -29.33
CA GLY A 85 10.11 -6.68 -29.07
C GLY A 85 10.02 -7.92 -28.15
N LYS A 86 11.04 -8.78 -28.16
CA LYS A 86 11.05 -10.02 -27.36
C LYS A 86 11.49 -9.74 -25.94
N GLY A 87 12.53 -8.95 -25.74
CA GLY A 87 12.98 -8.50 -24.43
C GLY A 87 11.89 -7.74 -23.67
N LYS A 88 11.24 -6.78 -24.34
CA LYS A 88 10.06 -6.06 -23.81
C LYS A 88 8.93 -7.01 -23.41
N GLN A 89 8.66 -8.02 -24.24
CA GLN A 89 7.67 -9.04 -23.89
C GLN A 89 8.09 -9.84 -22.65
N MET A 90 9.36 -10.24 -22.54
CA MET A 90 9.84 -11.01 -21.40
C MET A 90 9.81 -10.19 -20.10
N VAL A 91 10.18 -8.91 -20.12
CA VAL A 91 10.05 -8.01 -18.97
C VAL A 91 8.59 -7.86 -18.56
N LYS A 92 7.68 -7.70 -19.53
CA LYS A 92 6.24 -7.64 -19.25
C LYS A 92 5.75 -8.92 -18.54
N GLU A 93 6.13 -10.09 -19.05
CA GLU A 93 5.76 -11.38 -18.44
C GLU A 93 6.38 -11.55 -17.04
N ALA A 94 7.62 -11.10 -16.84
CA ALA A 94 8.29 -11.10 -15.55
C ALA A 94 7.55 -10.21 -14.53
N ARG A 95 7.14 -9.00 -14.93
CA ARG A 95 6.32 -8.09 -14.11
C ARG A 95 4.99 -8.72 -13.73
N GLU A 96 4.29 -9.36 -14.68
CA GLU A 96 3.04 -10.08 -14.40
C GLU A 96 3.22 -11.17 -13.34
N VAL A 97 4.33 -11.90 -13.36
CA VAL A 97 4.64 -12.92 -12.36
C VAL A 97 5.01 -12.27 -11.02
N TYR A 98 5.94 -11.32 -11.02
CA TYR A 98 6.42 -10.65 -9.81
C TYR A 98 5.28 -9.97 -9.04
N TYR A 99 4.52 -9.09 -9.68
CA TYR A 99 3.45 -8.34 -9.02
C TYR A 99 2.18 -9.19 -8.82
N GLY A 100 1.89 -10.13 -9.73
CA GLY A 100 0.69 -10.95 -9.66
C GLY A 100 0.79 -12.11 -8.66
N GLU A 101 1.97 -12.65 -8.42
CA GLU A 101 2.12 -13.86 -7.60
C GLU A 101 2.64 -13.58 -6.18
N ASN A 102 3.32 -12.46 -5.93
CA ASN A 102 3.74 -12.07 -4.58
C ASN A 102 2.61 -11.41 -3.77
N GLU A 103 2.79 -11.41 -2.46
CA GLU A 103 2.10 -10.51 -1.54
C GLU A 103 3.07 -9.41 -1.11
N PHE A 104 2.65 -8.15 -1.14
CA PHE A 104 3.50 -7.01 -0.84
C PHE A 104 3.15 -6.40 0.52
N LEU A 105 4.16 -5.98 1.27
CA LEU A 105 4.02 -5.11 2.44
C LEU A 105 4.67 -3.76 2.12
N VAL A 106 3.86 -2.71 2.09
CA VAL A 106 4.27 -1.37 1.65
C VAL A 106 3.99 -0.36 2.75
N ARG A 107 4.94 0.52 3.06
CA ARG A 107 4.68 1.69 3.93
C ARG A 107 3.76 2.66 3.19
N LEU A 108 2.73 3.19 3.85
CA LEU A 108 1.73 4.07 3.21
C LEU A 108 2.39 5.25 2.47
N HIS A 109 3.48 5.80 3.00
CA HIS A 109 4.17 6.91 2.37
C HIS A 109 4.91 6.56 1.07
N TRP A 110 5.22 5.28 0.84
CA TRP A 110 5.83 4.76 -0.39
C TRP A 110 4.82 4.29 -1.44
N LEU A 111 3.52 4.30 -1.12
CA LEU A 111 2.50 3.78 -2.02
C LEU A 111 2.49 4.52 -3.37
N CYS A 112 2.80 5.83 -3.36
CA CYS A 112 2.84 6.68 -4.53
C CYS A 112 3.99 6.34 -5.50
N GLU A 113 5.09 5.83 -4.98
CA GLU A 113 6.20 5.33 -5.80
C GLU A 113 5.93 3.89 -6.23
N PHE A 114 5.45 3.04 -5.32
CA PHE A 114 5.19 1.63 -5.58
C PHE A 114 4.18 1.38 -6.71
N GLN A 115 3.21 2.27 -6.92
CA GLN A 115 2.19 2.10 -7.97
C GLN A 115 2.77 2.03 -9.41
N CYS A 116 4.01 2.48 -9.61
CA CYS A 116 4.71 2.45 -10.88
C CYS A 116 6.09 1.80 -10.74
N ASP A 117 6.42 0.93 -11.68
CA ASP A 117 7.78 0.42 -11.85
C ASP A 117 8.63 1.47 -12.58
N GLN A 118 9.81 1.77 -12.02
CA GLN A 118 10.78 2.75 -12.50
C GLN A 118 12.16 2.13 -12.83
N TYR A 119 12.24 0.82 -13.02
CA TYR A 119 13.50 0.11 -13.29
C TYR A 119 14.22 0.56 -14.58
N ASP A 120 13.49 1.06 -15.56
CA ASP A 120 14.00 1.40 -16.88
C ASP A 120 14.11 2.92 -17.04
N ILE A 121 15.32 3.50 -16.90
CA ILE A 121 15.58 4.95 -16.92
C ILE A 121 15.09 5.63 -18.22
N ASP A 122 15.21 4.94 -19.35
CA ASP A 122 14.86 5.47 -20.67
C ASP A 122 13.39 5.29 -21.05
N THR A 123 12.59 4.60 -20.22
CA THR A 123 11.15 4.49 -20.41
C THR A 123 10.40 5.15 -19.27
N GLY A 124 9.28 5.80 -19.60
CA GLY A 124 8.42 6.39 -18.57
C GLY A 124 7.92 5.34 -17.57
N PRO A 125 7.50 5.75 -16.35
CA PRO A 125 7.04 4.85 -15.31
C PRO A 125 5.94 3.90 -15.81
N VAL A 126 6.07 2.61 -15.52
CA VAL A 126 5.13 1.58 -15.96
C VAL A 126 4.11 1.33 -14.84
N PRO A 127 2.79 1.54 -15.05
CA PRO A 127 1.81 1.29 -14.00
C PRO A 127 1.74 -0.19 -13.62
N ILE A 128 2.02 -0.51 -12.35
CA ILE A 128 1.98 -1.88 -11.83
C ILE A 128 0.84 -2.14 -10.86
N ALA A 129 0.15 -1.09 -10.36
CA ALA A 129 -1.00 -1.25 -9.47
C ALA A 129 -2.07 -2.24 -9.99
N PRO A 130 -2.39 -2.30 -11.30
CA PRO A 130 -3.32 -3.30 -11.83
C PRO A 130 -2.80 -4.75 -11.83
N LEU A 131 -1.50 -4.99 -11.63
CA LEU A 131 -0.92 -6.33 -11.59
C LEU A 131 -0.94 -6.93 -10.18
N VAL A 132 -0.96 -6.09 -9.15
CA VAL A 132 -0.86 -6.51 -7.75
C VAL A 132 -2.16 -7.18 -7.30
N ARG A 133 -2.04 -8.42 -6.79
CA ARG A 133 -3.18 -9.20 -6.28
C ARG A 133 -3.33 -9.16 -4.77
N ARG A 134 -2.24 -9.06 -4.01
CA ARG A 134 -2.29 -9.06 -2.54
C ARG A 134 -1.38 -7.97 -1.97
N LEU A 135 -1.96 -7.08 -1.19
CA LEU A 135 -1.29 -5.88 -0.69
C LEU A 135 -1.59 -5.64 0.79
N VAL A 136 -0.55 -5.43 1.57
CA VAL A 136 -0.60 -4.98 2.95
C VAL A 136 0.01 -3.59 3.01
N VAL A 137 -0.78 -2.58 3.39
CA VAL A 137 -0.28 -1.20 3.54
C VAL A 137 -0.19 -0.86 5.01
N VAL A 138 0.97 -0.40 5.45
CA VAL A 138 1.24 -0.07 6.86
C VAL A 138 1.31 1.44 7.05
N THR A 139 0.51 1.96 7.97
CA THR A 139 0.60 3.35 8.44
C THR A 139 0.84 3.39 9.94
N ASN A 140 1.54 4.43 10.41
CA ASN A 140 1.75 4.66 11.83
C ASN A 140 0.50 5.32 12.45
N LEU A 141 0.43 5.34 13.78
CA LEU A 141 -0.60 6.10 14.51
C LEU A 141 -0.28 7.59 14.50
N HIS A 142 -1.31 8.42 14.56
CA HIS A 142 -1.21 9.87 14.66
C HIS A 142 -1.06 10.26 16.14
N ASP A 143 0.10 9.98 16.73
CA ASP A 143 0.38 10.14 18.17
C ASP A 143 1.31 11.32 18.50
N LYS A 144 1.48 12.25 17.56
CA LYS A 144 2.36 13.44 17.61
C LYS A 144 3.87 13.14 17.58
N TYR A 145 4.28 11.89 17.47
CA TYR A 145 5.67 11.49 17.23
C TYR A 145 5.89 11.03 15.79
N ASP A 146 5.05 11.50 14.86
CA ASP A 146 5.30 11.26 13.45
C ASP A 146 6.55 12.05 13.05
N TRP A 147 7.63 11.35 12.76
CA TRP A 147 8.90 11.96 12.32
C TRP A 147 8.81 12.46 10.88
N GLU A 148 7.70 12.16 10.19
CA GLU A 148 7.28 12.75 8.91
C GLU A 148 6.53 14.10 9.10
N ASP A 149 6.62 14.72 10.28
CA ASP A 149 6.10 16.07 10.58
C ASP A 149 6.95 17.15 9.85
N ASP A 150 6.92 17.09 8.52
CA ASP A 150 7.27 18.21 7.66
C ASP A 150 6.19 19.27 7.90
N THR A 151 6.46 20.21 8.81
CA THR A 151 5.58 21.34 9.15
C THR A 151 5.33 22.30 7.98
N GLU A 152 5.88 22.01 6.80
CA GLU A 152 5.68 22.80 5.59
C GLU A 152 4.39 22.35 4.89
N ASP A 153 3.52 23.32 4.63
CA ASP A 153 2.27 23.16 3.88
C ASP A 153 2.61 22.70 2.46
N ASN A 154 2.78 21.39 2.28
CA ASN A 154 3.18 20.81 1.01
C ASN A 154 2.03 21.00 0.00
N PRO A 155 2.24 21.74 -1.11
CA PRO A 155 1.20 22.02 -2.10
C PRO A 155 0.60 20.75 -2.74
N CYS A 156 1.24 19.58 -2.59
CA CYS A 156 0.71 18.29 -3.01
C CYS A 156 -0.46 17.77 -2.15
N TYR A 157 -0.70 18.34 -0.97
CA TYR A 157 -1.75 17.91 -0.03
C TYR A 157 -2.66 19.09 0.40
N PRO A 158 -3.47 19.64 -0.54
CA PRO A 158 -4.36 20.75 -0.22
C PRO A 158 -5.40 20.39 0.84
N CYS A 159 -5.98 21.40 1.50
CA CYS A 159 -7.12 21.20 2.41
C CYS A 159 -8.26 20.44 1.72
N ASP A 160 -8.71 19.35 2.33
CA ASP A 160 -9.76 18.47 1.81
C ASP A 160 -11.14 18.74 2.41
N GLY A 161 -11.25 19.75 3.27
CA GLY A 161 -12.49 20.13 3.96
C GLY A 161 -12.90 19.17 5.08
N ILE A 162 -12.02 18.26 5.50
CA ILE A 162 -12.24 17.32 6.61
C ILE A 162 -11.51 17.82 7.85
N GLY A 163 -12.25 17.97 8.95
CA GLY A 163 -11.73 18.42 10.26
C GLY A 163 -11.72 19.93 10.46
N ASP A 164 -11.69 20.36 11.71
CA ASP A 164 -11.44 21.74 12.12
C ASP A 164 -9.93 22.01 12.15
N GLY A 165 -9.52 23.22 11.75
CA GLY A 165 -8.13 23.67 11.89
C GLY A 165 -7.69 23.63 13.35
N GLU A 166 -6.41 23.31 13.57
CA GLU A 166 -5.77 22.96 14.85
C GLU A 166 -6.47 23.45 16.13
N GLY A 167 -6.73 22.51 17.05
CA GLY A 167 -6.85 22.83 18.47
C GLY A 167 -8.17 22.50 19.14
N ASN A 168 -8.49 21.22 19.28
CA ASN A 168 -9.05 20.69 20.54
C ASN A 168 -9.03 19.16 20.52
N MET A 169 -7.92 18.57 20.99
CA MET A 169 -7.92 17.15 21.38
C MET A 169 -8.63 17.01 22.72
N ASP A 170 -9.95 17.13 22.76
CA ASP A 170 -10.71 16.57 23.88
C ASP A 170 -10.69 15.04 23.70
N PRO A 171 -10.00 14.28 24.58
CA PRO A 171 -9.95 12.81 24.47
C PRO A 171 -11.33 12.17 24.59
N ASN A 172 -12.33 12.89 25.12
CA ASN A 172 -13.71 12.43 25.19
C ASN A 172 -14.52 12.77 23.92
N HIS A 173 -13.99 13.61 23.02
CA HIS A 173 -14.72 14.11 21.84
C HIS A 173 -13.84 14.13 20.58
N ILE A 174 -13.33 12.95 20.21
CA ILE A 174 -12.50 12.74 19.02
C ILE A 174 -13.27 13.11 17.73
N ARG A 175 -12.59 13.84 16.85
CA ARG A 175 -13.07 14.22 15.51
C ARG A 175 -11.94 14.04 14.49
N PRO A 176 -12.27 13.86 13.20
CA PRO A 176 -11.27 13.89 12.15
C PRO A 176 -10.53 15.23 12.20
N SER A 177 -9.21 15.17 12.18
CA SER A 177 -8.31 16.31 12.18
C SER A 177 -8.12 16.86 10.77
N GLY A 178 -7.99 18.18 10.70
CA GLY A 178 -7.57 18.91 9.50
C GLY A 178 -6.05 19.11 9.39
N ASP A 179 -5.26 18.53 10.31
CA ASP A 179 -3.81 18.63 10.29
C ASP A 179 -3.18 18.00 9.03
N ILE A 180 -1.91 18.35 8.77
CA ILE A 180 -1.21 17.91 7.56
C ILE A 180 -1.02 16.39 7.52
N VAL A 181 -0.78 15.74 8.66
CA VAL A 181 -0.58 14.29 8.76
C VAL A 181 -1.88 13.56 8.36
N ALA A 182 -3.00 13.97 8.92
CA ALA A 182 -4.32 13.43 8.63
C ALA A 182 -4.70 13.61 7.15
N ARG A 183 -4.47 14.81 6.58
CA ARG A 183 -4.69 15.09 5.15
C ARG A 183 -3.81 14.21 4.26
N ARG A 184 -2.51 14.13 4.55
CA ARG A 184 -1.53 13.33 3.79
C ARG A 184 -1.88 11.84 3.83
N THR A 185 -2.20 11.31 5.00
CA THR A 185 -2.64 9.92 5.19
C THR A 185 -3.90 9.64 4.39
N ARG A 186 -4.93 10.49 4.48
CA ARG A 186 -6.16 10.34 3.68
C ARG A 186 -5.87 10.33 2.18
N LYS A 187 -5.02 11.25 1.71
CA LYS A 187 -4.69 11.38 0.29
C LYS A 187 -3.94 10.16 -0.25
N ARG A 188 -2.94 9.69 0.48
CA ARG A 188 -2.19 8.47 0.12
C ARG A 188 -3.10 7.24 0.12
N LEU A 189 -4.04 7.15 1.06
CA LEU A 189 -5.02 6.07 1.05
C LEU A 189 -5.93 6.07 -0.19
N GLU A 190 -6.13 7.21 -0.86
CA GLU A 190 -6.87 7.24 -2.14
C GLU A 190 -6.12 6.52 -3.27
N GLU A 191 -4.79 6.39 -3.21
CA GLU A 191 -4.00 5.69 -4.22
C GLU A 191 -4.35 4.19 -4.26
N LEU A 192 -4.89 3.65 -3.16
CA LEU A 192 -5.39 2.27 -3.13
C LEU A 192 -6.47 2.01 -4.18
N PHE A 193 -7.22 3.01 -4.65
CA PHE A 193 -8.21 2.84 -5.72
C PHE A 193 -7.59 2.39 -7.06
N LEU A 194 -6.28 2.55 -7.26
CA LEU A 194 -5.58 2.12 -8.48
C LEU A 194 -5.35 0.60 -8.53
N PHE A 195 -5.46 -0.09 -7.39
CA PHE A 195 -5.23 -1.53 -7.25
C PHE A 195 -6.48 -2.34 -7.58
N ILE A 196 -7.08 -2.06 -8.75
CA ILE A 196 -8.40 -2.56 -9.16
C ILE A 196 -8.52 -4.10 -9.14
N ASN A 197 -7.42 -4.79 -9.45
CA ASN A 197 -7.35 -6.25 -9.54
C ASN A 197 -6.89 -6.92 -8.23
N ALA A 198 -6.65 -6.15 -7.17
CA ALA A 198 -6.26 -6.70 -5.88
C ALA A 198 -7.37 -7.60 -5.32
N GLU A 199 -7.04 -8.84 -5.02
CA GLU A 199 -7.93 -9.82 -4.39
C GLU A 199 -8.01 -9.60 -2.89
N GLU A 200 -6.95 -9.03 -2.31
CA GLU A 200 -6.86 -8.69 -0.90
C GLU A 200 -6.03 -7.42 -0.69
N ILE A 201 -6.60 -6.45 0.04
CA ILE A 201 -5.93 -5.25 0.52
C ILE A 201 -6.15 -5.17 2.03
N THR A 202 -5.06 -5.16 2.80
CA THR A 202 -5.12 -4.95 4.25
C THR A 202 -4.42 -3.65 4.63
N LEU A 203 -5.18 -2.69 5.17
CA LEU A 203 -4.62 -1.53 5.85
C LEU A 203 -4.26 -1.89 7.29
N VAL A 204 -3.02 -1.62 7.69
CA VAL A 204 -2.49 -1.89 9.03
C VAL A 204 -2.21 -0.57 9.74
N LEU A 205 -2.83 -0.39 10.91
CA LEU A 205 -2.50 0.65 11.87
C LEU A 205 -1.41 0.11 12.82
N ARG A 206 -0.17 0.55 12.64
CA ARG A 206 0.98 0.14 13.46
C ARG A 206 1.24 1.15 14.57
N GLY A 207 1.45 0.65 15.79
CA GLY A 207 1.85 1.46 16.95
C GLY A 207 1.52 0.77 18.27
N GLY A 208 1.69 1.47 19.39
CA GLY A 208 1.37 0.97 20.71
C GLY A 208 -0.13 0.72 20.96
N GLY A 209 -0.47 0.50 22.23
CA GLY A 209 -1.85 0.44 22.70
C GLY A 209 -2.53 -0.95 22.68
N PRO A 210 -3.79 -1.01 23.13
CA PRO A 210 -4.63 -2.20 23.05
C PRO A 210 -4.92 -2.62 21.60
N PRO A 211 -5.06 -3.93 21.32
CA PRO A 211 -5.34 -4.41 19.96
C PRO A 211 -6.73 -4.02 19.46
N ASP A 212 -7.68 -3.72 20.34
CA ASP A 212 -8.98 -3.17 19.94
C ASP A 212 -8.90 -1.67 19.58
N GLY A 213 -7.76 -1.01 19.73
CA GLY A 213 -7.61 0.39 19.35
C GLY A 213 -8.37 1.35 20.27
N SER A 214 -8.59 0.96 21.52
CA SER A 214 -9.25 1.81 22.53
C SER A 214 -8.37 2.97 23.03
N ASP A 215 -7.08 2.98 22.72
CA ASP A 215 -6.19 4.11 22.99
C ASP A 215 -6.51 5.33 22.12
N ALA A 216 -6.19 6.52 22.64
CA ALA A 216 -6.53 7.79 22.00
C ALA A 216 -5.88 7.96 20.62
N ALA A 217 -4.62 7.53 20.46
CA ALA A 217 -3.89 7.65 19.19
C ALA A 217 -4.56 6.83 18.09
N THR A 218 -4.88 5.56 18.37
CA THR A 218 -5.59 4.70 17.42
C THR A 218 -6.97 5.26 17.07
N ARG A 219 -7.74 5.71 18.07
CA ARG A 219 -9.06 6.31 17.82
C ARG A 219 -8.96 7.58 16.98
N GLN A 220 -7.96 8.43 17.22
CA GLN A 220 -7.71 9.63 16.43
C GLN A 220 -7.38 9.28 14.98
N THR A 221 -6.44 8.35 14.74
CA THR A 221 -6.12 7.87 13.39
C THR A 221 -7.33 7.29 12.68
N ILE A 222 -8.15 6.48 13.37
CA ILE A 222 -9.40 5.94 12.81
C ILE A 222 -10.34 7.08 12.41
N ALA A 223 -10.51 8.10 13.25
CA ALA A 223 -11.35 9.25 12.92
C ALA A 223 -10.85 9.97 11.66
N ASP A 224 -9.54 10.23 11.61
CA ASP A 224 -8.87 10.95 10.53
C ASP A 224 -9.03 10.27 9.18
N ILE A 225 -8.98 8.93 9.14
CA ILE A 225 -9.10 8.16 7.89
C ILE A 225 -10.53 7.66 7.62
N SER A 226 -11.47 7.96 8.52
CA SER A 226 -12.80 7.32 8.57
C SER A 226 -13.56 7.40 7.26
N VAL A 227 -13.54 8.58 6.62
CA VAL A 227 -14.19 8.84 5.33
C VAL A 227 -13.54 8.04 4.20
N THR A 228 -12.21 8.09 4.08
CA THR A 228 -11.49 7.37 3.02
C THR A 228 -11.64 5.85 3.18
N VAL A 229 -11.50 5.33 4.40
CA VAL A 229 -11.68 3.90 4.67
C VAL A 229 -13.10 3.43 4.38
N LYS A 230 -14.12 4.24 4.65
CA LYS A 230 -15.50 3.92 4.27
C LYS A 230 -15.63 3.75 2.75
N ARG A 231 -15.07 4.68 1.97
CA ARG A 231 -15.08 4.62 0.50
C ARG A 231 -14.30 3.40 -0.01
N LEU A 232 -13.19 3.04 0.63
CA LEU A 232 -12.41 1.85 0.29
C LEU A 232 -13.19 0.57 0.58
N ILE A 233 -13.88 0.47 1.72
CA ILE A 233 -14.76 -0.67 2.05
C ILE A 233 -15.90 -0.76 1.03
N GLU A 234 -16.51 0.36 0.64
CA GLU A 234 -17.57 0.40 -0.37
C GLU A 234 -17.08 -0.04 -1.76
N PHE A 235 -15.86 0.32 -2.14
CA PHE A 235 -15.28 -0.01 -3.45
C PHE A 235 -14.75 -1.46 -3.54
N PHE A 236 -14.02 -1.91 -2.52
CA PHE A 236 -13.37 -3.22 -2.53
C PHE A 236 -14.23 -4.33 -1.91
N GLY A 237 -15.24 -3.97 -1.10
CA GLY A 237 -16.10 -4.93 -0.42
C GLY A 237 -15.33 -5.82 0.53
N ASN A 238 -15.52 -7.13 0.40
CA ASN A 238 -14.86 -8.14 1.22
C ASN A 238 -13.34 -8.30 0.95
N ARG A 239 -12.82 -7.67 -0.11
CA ARG A 239 -11.39 -7.69 -0.45
C ARG A 239 -10.58 -6.71 0.39
N PHE A 240 -11.22 -5.78 1.09
CA PHE A 240 -10.53 -4.79 1.92
C PHE A 240 -10.72 -5.08 3.41
N ALA A 241 -9.62 -5.03 4.15
CA ALA A 241 -9.60 -5.13 5.60
C ALA A 241 -8.79 -4.00 6.23
N ILE A 242 -9.13 -3.65 7.46
CA ILE A 242 -8.33 -2.79 8.33
C ILE A 242 -8.00 -3.53 9.62
N GLN A 243 -6.75 -3.47 10.06
CA GLN A 243 -6.26 -4.16 11.24
C GLN A 243 -5.40 -3.26 12.12
N LYS A 244 -5.39 -3.52 13.43
CA LYS A 244 -4.39 -2.97 14.36
C LYS A 244 -3.25 -3.96 14.55
N TRP A 245 -2.02 -3.51 14.33
CA TRP A 245 -0.81 -4.23 14.71
C TRP A 245 -0.15 -3.51 15.90
N PRO A 246 -0.01 -4.19 17.05
CA PRO A 246 0.74 -3.67 18.18
C PRO A 246 2.25 -3.78 17.92
N ASP A 247 3.05 -2.84 18.44
CA ASP A 247 4.52 -2.89 18.30
C ASP A 247 5.16 -4.12 18.95
N SER A 248 4.46 -4.73 19.91
CA SER A 248 4.87 -5.99 20.52
C SER A 248 4.47 -7.19 19.66
N ARG A 249 5.47 -7.95 19.19
CA ARG A 249 5.31 -9.17 18.39
C ARG A 249 4.46 -10.27 19.06
N SER A 250 4.17 -10.18 20.36
CA SER A 250 3.42 -11.20 21.11
C SER A 250 1.92 -10.98 21.14
N ARG A 251 1.41 -9.83 20.68
CA ARG A 251 -0.03 -9.53 20.73
C ARG A 251 -0.68 -9.82 19.37
N PRO A 252 -1.83 -10.51 19.36
CA PRO A 252 -2.52 -10.84 18.12
C PRO A 252 -3.01 -9.57 17.43
N THR A 253 -2.99 -9.60 16.11
CA THR A 253 -3.59 -8.57 15.27
C THR A 253 -5.10 -8.59 15.45
N ARG A 254 -5.76 -7.43 15.33
CA ARG A 254 -7.21 -7.33 15.46
C ARG A 254 -7.80 -6.71 14.22
N ASN A 255 -8.80 -7.37 13.64
CA ASN A 255 -9.61 -6.82 12.56
C ASN A 255 -10.56 -5.74 13.12
N LEU A 256 -10.55 -4.56 12.51
CA LEU A 256 -11.32 -3.38 12.91
C LEU A 256 -12.45 -3.03 11.92
N VAL A 257 -12.64 -3.81 10.85
CA VAL A 257 -13.66 -3.54 9.81
C VAL A 257 -15.05 -3.38 10.41
N SER A 258 -15.35 -4.08 11.50
CA SER A 258 -16.64 -4.00 12.20
C SER A 258 -16.98 -2.62 12.75
N TYR A 259 -16.02 -1.69 12.86
CA TYR A 259 -16.26 -0.30 13.25
C TYR A 259 -16.97 0.51 12.16
N TRP A 260 -16.86 0.11 10.89
CA TRP A 260 -17.57 0.73 9.78
C TRP A 260 -18.95 0.11 9.52
N ASN A 261 -19.35 -0.91 10.30
CA ASN A 261 -20.69 -1.46 10.21
C ASN A 261 -21.72 -0.43 10.67
N LYS A 262 -22.78 -0.24 9.88
CA LYS A 262 -23.90 0.65 10.22
C LYS A 262 -24.46 0.29 11.61
N PRO A 263 -24.57 1.24 12.55
CA PRO A 263 -25.18 0.99 13.85
C PRO A 263 -26.61 0.47 13.74
N THR A 264 -26.91 -0.56 14.52
CA THR A 264 -28.26 -1.13 14.65
C THR A 264 -29.08 -0.34 15.67
N ASP A 265 -30.40 -0.57 15.72
CA ASP A 265 -31.24 0.06 16.73
C ASP A 265 -30.92 -0.43 18.15
N LEU A 266 -30.43 -1.66 18.27
CA LEU A 266 -29.90 -2.18 19.52
C LEU A 266 -28.65 -1.40 19.93
N THR A 267 -27.70 -1.18 19.01
CA THR A 267 -26.52 -0.32 19.23
C THR A 267 -26.93 1.06 19.75
N ARG A 268 -27.89 1.73 19.08
CA ARG A 268 -28.37 3.05 19.50
C ARG A 268 -29.04 3.03 20.88
N ARG A 269 -29.75 1.95 21.23
CA ARG A 269 -30.35 1.76 22.55
C ARG A 269 -29.28 1.58 23.62
N ASP A 270 -28.32 0.69 23.41
CA ASP A 270 -27.26 0.39 24.38
C ASP A 270 -26.40 1.62 24.67
N ILE A 271 -26.17 2.48 23.68
CA ILE A 271 -25.46 3.75 23.85
C ILE A 271 -26.26 4.69 24.76
N ARG A 272 -27.56 4.86 24.52
CA ARG A 272 -28.44 5.69 25.36
C ARG A 272 -28.55 5.19 26.79
N GLU A 273 -28.49 3.87 26.97
CA GLU A 273 -28.62 3.20 28.26
C GLU A 273 -27.27 2.97 28.96
N GLY A 274 -26.15 3.43 28.38
CA GLY A 274 -24.81 3.31 28.96
C GLY A 274 -24.28 1.87 29.04
N ARG A 275 -24.81 0.95 28.22
CA ARG A 275 -24.44 -0.48 28.17
C ARG A 275 -23.67 -0.89 26.91
N ALA A 276 -23.33 0.06 26.06
CA ALA A 276 -22.65 -0.23 24.80
C ALA A 276 -21.25 -0.80 25.02
N SER A 277 -20.91 -1.81 24.22
CA SER A 277 -19.53 -2.26 24.06
C SER A 277 -18.66 -1.20 23.36
N PHE A 278 -17.35 -1.30 23.50
CA PHE A 278 -16.42 -0.41 22.80
C PHE A 278 -16.62 -0.43 21.27
N GLN A 279 -16.84 -1.61 20.69
CA GLN A 279 -17.14 -1.73 19.26
C GLN A 279 -18.42 -0.96 18.88
N GLN A 280 -19.48 -1.06 19.68
CA GLN A 280 -20.73 -0.31 19.46
C GLN A 280 -20.52 1.21 19.55
N GLN A 281 -19.66 1.67 20.47
CA GLN A 281 -19.28 3.08 20.55
C GLN A 281 -18.52 3.52 19.29
N MET A 282 -17.53 2.74 18.85
CA MET A 282 -16.79 3.03 17.61
C MET A 282 -17.69 3.08 16.38
N GLN A 283 -18.70 2.20 16.28
CA GLN A 283 -19.67 2.24 15.18
C GLN A 283 -20.48 3.54 15.18
N MET A 284 -20.88 4.06 16.34
CA MET A 284 -21.56 5.36 16.45
C MET A 284 -20.64 6.53 16.09
N ASP A 285 -19.39 6.48 16.55
CA ASP A 285 -18.39 7.51 16.28
C ASP A 285 -18.06 7.57 14.77
N VAL A 286 -17.80 6.42 14.14
CA VAL A 286 -17.58 6.32 12.68
C VAL A 286 -18.84 6.73 11.89
N GLU A 287 -20.04 6.37 12.33
CA GLU A 287 -21.29 6.86 11.70
C GLU A 287 -21.33 8.39 11.74
N ARG A 288 -20.92 9.01 12.85
CA ARG A 288 -20.89 10.47 12.99
C ARG A 288 -19.82 11.12 12.11
N TRP A 289 -18.61 10.58 12.07
CA TRP A 289 -17.50 11.15 11.30
C TRP A 289 -17.69 11.03 9.79
N THR A 290 -18.45 10.03 9.34
CA THR A 290 -18.69 9.77 7.92
C THR A 290 -20.03 10.29 7.40
N ARG A 291 -20.78 11.06 8.21
CA ARG A 291 -21.98 11.76 7.74
C ARG A 291 -21.55 12.95 6.88
N GLU A 292 -22.05 13.00 5.65
CA GLU A 292 -21.93 14.21 4.83
C GLU A 292 -22.57 15.39 5.58
N PRO A 293 -21.94 16.58 5.56
CA PRO A 293 -22.58 17.77 6.09
C PRO A 293 -23.89 17.96 5.33
N VAL A 294 -25.00 18.00 6.06
CA VAL A 294 -26.31 18.36 5.50
C VAL A 294 -26.15 19.74 4.88
N THR A 295 -26.07 19.80 3.55
CA THR A 295 -26.16 21.05 2.81
C THR A 295 -27.58 21.55 3.03
N ILE A 296 -27.75 22.37 4.07
CA ILE A 296 -28.94 23.21 4.19
C ILE A 296 -28.85 24.15 3.00
N LYS A 297 -29.51 23.79 1.89
CA LYS A 297 -29.85 24.73 0.84
C LYS A 297 -30.66 25.82 1.53
N SER A 298 -30.01 26.93 1.81
CA SER A 298 -30.66 28.18 2.21
C SER A 298 -31.75 28.42 1.18
N ARG A 299 -33.01 28.32 1.63
CA ARG A 299 -34.15 28.75 0.84
C ARG A 299 -33.95 30.24 0.58
N SER A 300 -33.70 30.56 -0.69
CA SER A 300 -33.83 31.90 -1.28
C SER A 300 -35.23 32.45 -1.03
#